data_AF-A0A955U1V7-F1
#
_entry.id   AF-A0A955U1V7-F1
#
_cell.length_a   1.000
_cell.length_b   1.000
_cell.length_c   1.000
_cell.angle_alpha   90.00
_cell.angle_beta   90.00
_cell.angle_gamma   90.00
#
_symmetry.space_group_name_H-M   'P 1'
#
loop_
_entity.id
_entity.type
_entity.pdbx_description
1 polymer ?
#
loop_
_entity_poly.entity_id
_entity_poly.type
_entity_poly.pdbx_seq_one_letter_code
_entity_poly.pdbx_strand_id
1 'polypeptide(L)'
;APGFRMHVAPSEGNPRDVAGAVMEMLFPPGTPTRIPIASVTGTNGKTTTSRMLAHIHKMAGAVVGLTTTDGVYVDGNRTVPGDMTGPISAQMVLRDPKVTVAVLETARGGLLRAGMGYKHPDVACCVNVAGDHLGLGGIHTLEQLAEVKRIPIEVASDCVVLNADDPLCLAMADHSEARRVAYVTMNPQHELVREHIRQGGLAVGLEGGVNGQMIT
;
A
#
# COMPACT_ATOMS: atom_id res chain seq x y z
N ALA A 1 -30.89 22.54 -8.64
CA ALA A 1 -30.41 21.27 -9.22
C ALA A 1 -31.43 20.17 -8.90
N PRO A 2 -31.77 19.26 -9.84
CA PRO A 2 -32.56 18.10 -9.47
C PRO A 2 -31.73 17.27 -8.48
N GLY A 3 -32.31 16.93 -7.34
CA GLY A 3 -31.63 16.19 -6.27
C GLY A 3 -32.59 15.21 -5.63
N PHE A 4 -32.05 14.25 -4.87
CA PHE A 4 -32.87 13.19 -4.28
C PHE A 4 -33.85 13.70 -3.21
N ARG A 5 -33.71 14.93 -2.71
CA ARG A 5 -34.57 15.52 -1.67
C ARG A 5 -36.06 15.37 -1.96
N MET A 6 -36.48 15.67 -3.20
CA MET A 6 -37.90 15.61 -3.61
C MET A 6 -38.49 14.19 -3.54
N HIS A 7 -37.64 13.17 -3.47
CA HIS A 7 -38.02 11.76 -3.41
C HIS A 7 -37.85 11.19 -2.00
N VAL A 8 -36.76 11.54 -1.30
CA VAL A 8 -36.43 11.02 0.03
C VAL A 8 -37.23 11.75 1.13
N ALA A 9 -37.55 13.03 0.93
CA ALA A 9 -38.32 13.86 1.87
C ALA A 9 -39.29 14.77 1.10
N PRO A 10 -40.32 14.20 0.45
CA PRO A 10 -41.29 14.98 -0.31
C PRO A 10 -42.18 15.82 0.62
N SER A 11 -42.63 16.98 0.14
CA SER A 11 -43.62 17.81 0.85
C SER A 11 -45.02 17.15 0.86
N GLU A 12 -45.33 16.35 -0.16
CA GLU A 12 -46.56 15.56 -0.29
C GLU A 12 -46.25 14.19 -0.91
N GLY A 13 -46.94 13.14 -0.44
CA GLY A 13 -46.76 11.76 -0.91
C GLY A 13 -45.76 10.94 -0.09
N ASN A 14 -45.53 9.69 -0.53
CA ASN A 14 -44.68 8.75 0.21
C ASN A 14 -43.21 8.90 -0.19
N PRO A 15 -42.27 8.94 0.79
CA PRO A 15 -40.84 8.86 0.54
C PRO A 15 -40.44 7.63 -0.28
N ARG A 16 -39.41 7.78 -1.12
CA ARG A 16 -38.80 6.71 -1.92
C ARG A 16 -37.29 6.81 -1.87
N ASP A 17 -36.63 5.68 -1.62
CA ASP A 17 -35.17 5.60 -1.64
C ASP A 17 -34.63 5.47 -3.06
N VAL A 18 -34.73 6.56 -3.83
CA VAL A 18 -34.18 6.63 -5.18
C VAL A 18 -32.65 6.68 -5.14
N ALA A 19 -32.07 7.18 -4.04
CA ALA A 19 -30.62 7.23 -3.88
C ALA A 19 -30.03 5.81 -3.77
N GLY A 20 -30.64 4.93 -2.98
CA GLY A 20 -30.27 3.52 -2.88
C GLY A 20 -30.28 2.82 -4.23
N ALA A 21 -31.38 2.95 -4.99
CA ALA A 21 -31.50 2.35 -6.32
C ALA A 21 -30.43 2.87 -7.32
N VAL A 22 -30.11 4.16 -7.29
CA VAL A 22 -29.03 4.73 -8.13
C VAL A 22 -27.66 4.23 -7.67
N MET A 23 -27.41 4.12 -6.37
CA MET A 23 -26.16 3.58 -5.84
C MET A 23 -25.99 2.10 -6.20
N GLU A 24 -27.04 1.28 -6.12
CA GLU A 24 -27.01 -0.12 -6.55
C GLU A 24 -26.76 -0.26 -8.06
N MET A 25 -27.30 0.66 -8.87
CA MET A 25 -27.04 0.70 -10.30
C MET A 25 -25.58 1.06 -10.62
N LEU A 26 -25.03 2.07 -9.94
CA LEU A 26 -23.66 2.54 -10.16
C LEU A 26 -22.61 1.61 -9.55
N PHE A 27 -22.93 0.98 -8.43
CA PHE A 27 -22.04 0.14 -7.64
C PHE A 27 -22.76 -1.15 -7.22
N PRO A 28 -23.00 -2.08 -8.16
CA PRO A 28 -23.69 -3.32 -7.84
C PRO A 28 -22.95 -4.11 -6.74
N PRO A 29 -23.66 -4.79 -5.83
CA PRO A 29 -23.03 -5.59 -4.78
C PRO A 29 -22.00 -6.57 -5.34
N GLY A 30 -20.82 -6.60 -4.71
CA GLY A 30 -19.70 -7.45 -5.14
C GLY A 30 -18.86 -6.91 -6.30
N THR A 31 -19.21 -5.76 -6.88
CA THR A 31 -18.34 -5.09 -7.85
C THR A 31 -17.19 -4.34 -7.16
N PRO A 32 -15.97 -4.34 -7.73
CA PRO A 32 -14.89 -3.51 -7.22
C PRO A 32 -15.27 -2.02 -7.31
N THR A 33 -15.30 -1.35 -6.15
CA THR A 33 -15.69 0.08 -6.04
C THR A 33 -14.53 0.98 -5.63
N ARG A 34 -13.33 0.42 -5.45
CA ARG A 34 -12.13 1.12 -5.02
C ARG A 34 -10.96 0.72 -5.91
N ILE A 35 -10.07 1.68 -6.13
CA ILE A 35 -8.75 1.42 -6.73
C ILE A 35 -7.98 0.52 -5.74
N PRO A 36 -7.46 -0.64 -6.17
CA PRO A 36 -6.55 -1.45 -5.37
C PRO A 36 -5.28 -0.69 -5.05
N ILE A 37 -4.81 -0.78 -3.81
CA ILE A 37 -3.68 0.00 -3.29
C ILE A 37 -2.57 -0.94 -2.81
N ALA A 38 -1.37 -0.74 -3.36
CA ALA A 38 -0.12 -1.25 -2.82
C ALA A 38 0.63 -0.12 -2.10
N SER A 39 0.84 -0.24 -0.79
CA SER A 39 1.61 0.72 0.01
C SER A 39 3.04 0.23 0.21
N VAL A 40 4.03 1.07 -0.04
CA VAL A 40 5.45 0.72 0.15
C VAL A 40 6.09 1.70 1.13
N THR A 41 6.58 1.16 2.25
CA THR A 41 7.31 1.89 3.30
C THR A 41 8.68 1.25 3.56
N GLY A 42 9.51 1.92 4.35
CA GLY A 42 10.89 1.51 4.62
C GLY A 42 11.84 2.70 4.70
N THR A 43 13.07 2.50 5.14
CA THR A 43 14.08 3.56 5.13
C THR A 43 14.64 3.74 3.73
N ASN A 44 15.20 2.69 3.15
CA ASN A 44 15.81 2.70 1.81
C ASN A 44 15.08 1.78 0.84
N GLY A 45 15.18 2.07 -0.46
CA GLY A 45 14.63 1.22 -1.52
C GLY A 45 13.15 1.41 -1.85
N LYS A 46 12.41 2.21 -1.07
CA LYS A 46 10.98 2.51 -1.31
C LYS A 46 10.68 2.95 -2.74
N THR A 47 11.38 3.98 -3.23
CA THR A 47 11.18 4.52 -4.59
C THR A 47 11.50 3.49 -5.66
N THR A 48 12.60 2.75 -5.51
CA THR A 48 12.97 1.69 -6.45
C THR A 48 11.91 0.59 -6.49
N THR A 49 11.50 0.07 -5.34
CA THR A 49 10.46 -0.96 -5.22
C THR A 49 9.12 -0.48 -5.79
N SER A 50 8.70 0.74 -5.46
CA SER A 50 7.45 1.32 -5.95
C SER A 50 7.45 1.49 -7.48
N ARG A 51 8.58 1.92 -8.06
CA ARG A 51 8.74 2.04 -9.52
C ARG A 51 8.74 0.69 -10.22
N MET A 52 9.43 -0.31 -9.68
CA MET A 52 9.41 -1.67 -10.22
C MET A 52 8.00 -2.25 -10.19
N LEU A 53 7.29 -2.11 -9.06
CA LEU A 53 5.91 -2.59 -8.92
C LEU A 53 4.97 -1.88 -9.89
N ALA A 54 5.07 -0.55 -10.01
CA ALA A 54 4.28 0.22 -10.96
C ALA A 54 4.57 -0.20 -12.42
N HIS A 55 5.83 -0.48 -12.75
CA HIS A 55 6.20 -0.95 -14.08
C HIS A 55 5.60 -2.33 -14.37
N ILE A 56 5.66 -3.29 -13.44
CA ILE A 56 5.06 -4.62 -13.58
C ILE A 56 3.55 -4.50 -13.85
N HIS A 57 2.82 -3.71 -13.04
CA HIS A 57 1.39 -3.52 -13.24
C HIS A 57 1.06 -2.83 -14.57
N LYS A 58 1.87 -1.85 -14.98
CA LYS A 58 1.70 -1.21 -16.29
C LYS A 58 1.89 -2.21 -17.43
N MET A 59 2.91 -3.06 -17.36
CA MET A 59 3.15 -4.12 -18.34
C MET A 59 2.04 -5.18 -18.35
N ALA A 60 1.33 -5.36 -17.22
CA ALA A 60 0.13 -6.18 -17.13
C ALA A 60 -1.14 -5.48 -17.66
N GLY A 61 -1.03 -4.26 -18.21
CA GLY A 61 -2.15 -3.52 -18.82
C GLY A 61 -2.90 -2.60 -17.87
N ALA A 62 -2.45 -2.43 -16.62
CA ALA A 62 -3.06 -1.48 -15.69
C ALA A 62 -2.62 -0.05 -15.97
N VAL A 63 -3.55 0.90 -15.81
CA VAL A 63 -3.21 2.32 -15.67
C VAL A 63 -2.82 2.55 -14.20
N VAL A 64 -1.52 2.73 -13.97
CA VAL A 64 -0.97 2.85 -12.61
C VAL A 64 -0.85 4.31 -12.20
N GLY A 65 -1.38 4.64 -11.02
CA GLY A 65 -1.04 5.87 -10.31
C GLY A 65 0.07 5.58 -9.30
N LEU A 66 1.15 6.33 -9.37
CA LEU A 66 2.35 6.11 -8.56
C LEU A 66 2.73 7.40 -7.81
N THR A 67 2.97 7.29 -6.51
CA THR A 67 3.59 8.35 -5.72
C THR A 67 5.01 7.95 -5.33
N THR A 68 5.94 8.90 -5.39
CA THR A 68 7.36 8.70 -5.03
C THR A 68 7.96 9.96 -4.39
N THR A 69 9.21 9.88 -3.98
CA THR A 69 10.01 11.02 -3.47
C THR A 69 10.27 12.13 -4.48
N ASP A 70 10.04 11.93 -5.78
CA ASP A 70 10.29 12.95 -6.82
C ASP A 70 9.08 13.34 -7.67
N GLY A 71 7.94 12.68 -7.47
CA GLY A 71 6.69 13.12 -8.08
C GLY A 71 5.53 12.14 -7.97
N VAL A 72 4.39 12.62 -8.49
CA VAL A 72 3.22 11.81 -8.85
C VAL A 72 3.31 11.46 -10.33
N TYR A 73 3.02 10.20 -10.64
CA TYR A 73 2.99 9.68 -11.99
C TYR A 73 1.64 9.03 -12.25
N VAL A 74 1.08 9.25 -13.44
CA VAL A 74 -0.11 8.55 -13.93
C VAL A 74 0.23 7.94 -15.29
N ASP A 75 0.07 6.63 -15.40
CA ASP A 75 0.46 5.86 -16.57
C ASP A 75 1.93 6.11 -16.98
N GLY A 76 2.82 6.24 -16.01
CA GLY A 76 4.25 6.52 -16.22
C GLY A 76 4.58 7.96 -16.64
N ASN A 77 3.59 8.84 -16.83
CA ASN A 77 3.83 10.25 -17.09
C ASN A 77 3.87 11.02 -15.77
N ARG A 78 4.93 11.80 -15.54
CA ARG A 78 5.05 12.62 -14.34
C ARG A 78 4.07 13.79 -14.42
N THR A 79 3.05 13.78 -13.56
CA THR A 79 2.00 14.80 -13.53
C THR A 79 2.34 15.95 -12.59
N VAL A 80 2.96 15.64 -11.44
CA VAL A 80 3.35 16.63 -10.44
C VAL A 80 4.77 16.33 -9.94
N PRO A 81 5.75 17.26 -10.06
CA PRO A 81 7.09 17.08 -9.53
C PRO A 81 7.17 17.43 -8.03
N GLY A 82 8.12 16.84 -7.31
CA GLY A 82 8.45 17.14 -5.91
C GLY A 82 8.32 15.94 -4.98
N ASP A 83 8.59 16.13 -3.68
CA ASP A 83 8.36 15.06 -2.69
C ASP A 83 6.86 14.81 -2.51
N MET A 84 6.41 13.66 -3.02
CA MET A 84 5.01 13.28 -3.12
C MET A 84 4.72 12.02 -2.29
N THR A 85 5.50 11.76 -1.23
CA THR A 85 5.36 10.56 -0.37
C THR A 85 4.30 10.71 0.74
N GLY A 86 3.33 11.61 0.54
CA GLY A 86 2.36 12.01 1.55
C GLY A 86 0.89 11.91 1.13
N PRO A 87 -0.04 12.18 2.06
CA PRO A 87 -1.47 11.90 1.88
C PRO A 87 -2.14 12.73 0.77
N ILE A 88 -1.67 13.95 0.53
CA ILE A 88 -2.18 14.80 -0.55
C ILE A 88 -1.93 14.14 -1.91
N SER A 89 -0.72 13.63 -2.12
CA SER A 89 -0.31 12.96 -3.35
C SER A 89 -1.02 11.62 -3.54
N ALA A 90 -1.22 10.86 -2.46
CA ALA A 90 -2.06 9.66 -2.47
C ALA A 90 -3.49 9.99 -2.92
N GLN A 91 -4.08 11.07 -2.39
CA GLN A 91 -5.42 11.53 -2.80
C GLN A 91 -5.46 12.01 -4.26
N MET A 92 -4.39 12.62 -4.78
CA MET A 92 -4.31 12.96 -6.21
C MET A 92 -4.43 11.72 -7.09
N VAL A 93 -3.66 10.67 -6.77
CA VAL A 93 -3.72 9.37 -7.48
C VAL A 93 -5.10 8.73 -7.36
N LEU A 94 -5.64 8.65 -6.15
CA LEU A 94 -6.91 7.94 -5.88
C LEU A 94 -8.15 8.67 -6.41
N ARG A 95 -8.01 9.93 -6.85
CA ARG A 95 -9.08 10.72 -7.48
C ARG A 95 -8.95 10.82 -8.99
N ASP A 96 -7.86 10.33 -9.57
CA ASP A 96 -7.70 10.31 -11.01
C ASP A 96 -8.57 9.18 -11.60
N PRO A 97 -9.57 9.49 -12.45
CA PRO A 97 -10.51 8.51 -12.96
C PRO A 97 -9.89 7.50 -13.93
N LYS A 98 -8.66 7.74 -14.40
CA LYS A 98 -7.94 6.80 -15.27
C LYS A 98 -7.23 5.73 -14.47
N VAL A 99 -6.91 5.97 -13.20
CA VAL A 99 -6.12 5.05 -12.38
C VAL A 99 -6.93 3.80 -12.06
N THR A 100 -6.33 2.65 -12.33
CA THR A 100 -6.90 1.32 -12.07
C THR A 100 -6.18 0.57 -10.96
N VAL A 101 -4.93 0.94 -10.66
CA VAL A 101 -4.11 0.43 -9.53
C VAL A 101 -3.27 1.58 -8.98
N ALA A 102 -3.17 1.70 -7.65
CA ALA A 102 -2.34 2.69 -7.00
C ALA A 102 -1.12 2.03 -6.32
N VAL A 103 0.08 2.54 -6.61
CA VAL A 103 1.32 2.17 -5.91
C VAL A 103 1.80 3.39 -5.15
N LEU A 104 1.71 3.35 -3.83
CA LEU A 104 1.87 4.52 -2.97
C LEU A 104 3.13 4.39 -2.11
N GLU A 105 4.17 5.16 -2.46
CA GLU A 105 5.31 5.33 -1.57
C GLU A 105 4.89 6.12 -0.33
N THR A 106 4.98 5.47 0.83
CA THR A 106 4.53 6.01 2.11
C THR A 106 5.76 6.24 3.00
N ALA A 107 6.16 7.51 3.13
CA ALA A 107 7.32 7.88 3.95
C ALA A 107 6.91 8.26 5.39
N ARG A 108 7.87 8.12 6.30
CA ARG A 108 7.75 8.51 7.71
C ARG A 108 7.26 9.94 7.88
N GLY A 109 7.80 10.89 7.11
CA GLY A 109 7.40 12.29 7.18
C GLY A 109 5.94 12.52 6.80
N GLY A 110 5.42 11.79 5.80
CA GLY A 110 4.01 11.82 5.41
C GLY A 110 3.11 11.31 6.54
N LEU A 111 3.46 10.15 7.09
CA LEU A 111 2.73 9.49 8.18
C LEU A 111 2.63 10.38 9.43
N LEU A 112 3.75 10.91 9.92
CA LEU A 112 3.77 11.76 11.12
C LEU A 112 3.01 13.07 10.93
N ARG A 113 3.07 13.65 9.73
CA ARG A 113 2.47 14.97 9.47
C ARG A 113 0.95 14.91 9.31
N ALA A 114 0.45 13.90 8.59
CA ALA A 114 -0.95 13.88 8.16
C ALA A 114 -1.49 12.46 7.86
N GLY A 115 -0.78 11.40 8.26
CA GLY A 115 -1.18 10.02 8.01
C GLY A 115 -1.01 9.56 6.56
N MET A 116 -1.66 8.44 6.23
CA MET A 116 -1.50 7.74 4.94
C MET A 116 -2.22 8.43 3.77
N GLY A 117 -3.37 9.08 4.03
CA GLY A 117 -4.22 9.63 2.97
C GLY A 117 -5.12 8.58 2.30
N TYR A 118 -5.20 7.38 2.85
CA TYR A 118 -6.13 6.31 2.52
C TYR A 118 -6.40 5.49 3.80
N LYS A 119 -7.45 4.67 3.79
CA LYS A 119 -7.87 3.92 4.98
C LYS A 119 -7.16 2.57 5.12
N HIS A 120 -7.23 1.76 4.06
CA HIS A 120 -6.69 0.40 4.03
C HIS A 120 -6.01 0.19 2.68
N PRO A 121 -4.72 -0.19 2.66
CA PRO A 121 -4.14 -0.77 1.47
C PRO A 121 -4.58 -2.24 1.34
N ASP A 122 -4.64 -2.75 0.11
CA ASP A 122 -4.82 -4.19 -0.12
C ASP A 122 -3.54 -4.94 0.24
N VAL A 123 -2.41 -4.40 -0.22
CA VAL A 123 -1.07 -4.92 0.07
C VAL A 123 -0.19 -3.83 0.67
N ALA A 124 0.53 -4.15 1.74
CA ALA A 124 1.52 -3.24 2.31
C ALA A 124 2.90 -3.92 2.44
N CYS A 125 3.96 -3.20 2.11
CA CYS A 125 5.32 -3.71 2.12
C CYS A 125 6.24 -2.82 2.97
N CYS A 126 7.03 -3.43 3.86
CA CYS A 126 8.10 -2.76 4.57
C CYS A 126 9.45 -3.32 4.13
N VAL A 127 10.26 -2.48 3.46
CA VAL A 127 11.51 -2.92 2.81
C VAL A 127 12.68 -3.08 3.80
N ASN A 128 12.79 -2.18 4.78
CA ASN A 128 13.77 -2.19 5.87
C ASN A 128 13.51 -1.03 6.84
N VAL A 129 14.08 -1.12 8.04
CA VAL A 129 14.15 -0.07 9.06
C VAL A 129 15.62 0.18 9.42
N ALA A 130 16.20 1.20 8.80
CA ALA A 130 17.54 1.68 9.12
C ALA A 130 17.51 3.08 9.75
N GLY A 131 18.58 3.41 10.48
CA GLY A 131 18.75 4.68 11.18
C GLY A 131 18.89 5.84 10.22
N ASP A 132 17.76 6.47 9.92
CA ASP A 132 17.68 7.68 9.13
C ASP A 132 16.71 8.65 9.80
N HIS A 133 17.08 9.92 9.79
CA HIS A 133 16.29 11.01 10.36
C HIS A 133 15.90 10.86 11.85
N LEU A 134 16.71 10.15 12.65
CA LEU A 134 16.53 10.11 14.10
C LEU A 134 16.71 11.52 14.70
N GLY A 135 15.92 11.83 15.73
CA GLY A 135 15.81 13.16 16.33
C GLY A 135 14.76 14.07 15.68
N LEU A 136 14.17 13.69 14.54
CA LEU A 136 13.15 14.49 13.84
C LEU A 136 11.74 13.95 14.09
N GLY A 137 10.80 14.85 14.42
CA GLY A 137 9.39 14.51 14.57
C GLY A 137 9.11 13.57 15.75
N GLY A 138 9.90 13.65 16.82
CA GLY A 138 9.72 12.84 18.05
C GLY A 138 10.21 11.40 17.96
N ILE A 139 10.89 11.01 16.88
CA ILE A 139 11.45 9.68 16.69
C ILE A 139 12.93 9.70 17.03
N HIS A 140 13.31 9.01 18.09
CA HIS A 140 14.67 8.98 18.63
C HIS A 140 15.33 7.61 18.53
N THR A 141 14.56 6.54 18.33
CA THR A 141 15.08 5.17 18.21
C THR A 141 14.59 4.47 16.93
N LEU A 142 15.24 3.35 16.58
CA LEU A 142 14.84 2.53 15.43
C LEU A 142 13.49 1.86 15.66
N GLU A 143 13.20 1.49 16.90
CA GLU A 143 11.94 0.86 17.31
C GLU A 143 10.79 1.85 17.12
N GLN A 144 10.96 3.11 17.55
CA GLN A 144 9.99 4.17 17.28
C GLN A 144 9.81 4.43 15.78
N LEU A 145 10.89 4.35 15.00
CA LEU A 145 10.81 4.46 13.55
C LEU A 145 10.04 3.28 12.94
N ALA A 146 10.24 2.07 13.45
CA ALA A 146 9.53 0.86 13.04
C ALA A 146 8.04 0.99 13.36
N GLU A 147 7.66 1.46 14.55
CA GLU A 147 6.26 1.70 14.95
C GLU A 147 5.53 2.61 13.95
N VAL A 148 6.16 3.73 13.55
CA VAL A 148 5.57 4.61 12.52
C VAL A 148 5.46 3.89 11.18
N LYS A 149 6.51 3.17 10.74
CA LYS A 149 6.49 2.44 9.47
C LYS A 149 5.51 1.26 9.47
N ARG A 150 5.11 0.77 10.65
CA ARG A 150 4.14 -0.32 10.81
C ARG A 150 2.71 0.10 10.50
N ILE A 151 2.38 1.39 10.53
CA ILE A 151 1.02 1.92 10.28
C ILE A 151 0.34 1.30 9.03
N PRO A 152 0.94 1.35 7.82
CA PRO A 152 0.33 0.72 6.64
C PRO A 152 0.28 -0.82 6.72
N ILE A 153 1.14 -1.46 7.52
CA ILE A 153 1.20 -2.92 7.71
C ILE A 153 0.04 -3.40 8.61
N GLU A 154 -0.27 -2.65 9.67
CA GLU A 154 -1.36 -2.97 10.60
C GLU A 154 -2.72 -2.99 9.91
N VAL A 155 -2.93 -2.06 8.97
CA VAL A 155 -4.25 -1.83 8.35
C VAL A 155 -4.41 -2.46 6.97
N ALA A 156 -3.43 -3.23 6.50
CA ALA A 156 -3.48 -3.92 5.23
C ALA A 156 -4.52 -5.06 5.27
N SER A 157 -5.32 -5.20 4.21
CA SER A 157 -6.46 -6.12 4.24
C SER A 157 -6.13 -7.52 3.71
N ASP A 158 -5.28 -7.64 2.68
CA ASP A 158 -5.06 -8.89 1.97
C ASP A 158 -3.68 -9.50 2.25
N CYS A 159 -2.60 -8.74 2.05
CA CYS A 159 -1.25 -9.25 2.27
C CYS A 159 -0.28 -8.21 2.81
N VAL A 160 0.60 -8.62 3.71
CA VAL A 160 1.79 -7.85 4.07
C VAL A 160 3.05 -8.53 3.55
N VAL A 161 3.95 -7.73 2.97
CA VAL A 161 5.24 -8.20 2.42
C VAL A 161 6.37 -7.63 3.26
N LEU A 162 7.06 -8.49 4.01
CA LEU A 162 8.04 -8.09 5.01
C LEU A 162 9.42 -8.65 4.66
N ASN A 163 10.43 -7.80 4.72
CA ASN A 163 11.82 -8.24 4.65
C ASN A 163 12.18 -9.00 5.93
N ALA A 164 12.40 -10.31 5.83
CA ALA A 164 12.73 -11.16 6.96
C ALA A 164 14.17 -10.98 7.46
N ASP A 165 15.06 -10.44 6.64
CA ASP A 165 16.46 -10.17 7.02
C ASP A 165 16.61 -8.93 7.92
N ASP A 166 15.52 -8.17 8.09
CA ASP A 166 15.43 -7.03 9.00
C ASP A 166 14.54 -7.42 10.20
N PRO A 167 15.09 -7.57 11.41
CA PRO A 167 14.32 -7.98 12.58
C PRO A 167 13.14 -7.06 12.92
N LEU A 168 13.25 -5.75 12.65
CA LEU A 168 12.19 -4.79 12.91
C LEU A 168 11.07 -4.90 11.88
N CYS A 169 11.37 -5.22 10.63
CA CYS A 169 10.36 -5.56 9.63
C CYS A 169 9.69 -6.89 9.94
N LEU A 170 10.47 -7.91 10.30
CA LEU A 170 9.96 -9.24 10.65
C LEU A 170 8.98 -9.17 11.82
N ALA A 171 9.32 -8.40 12.87
CA ALA A 171 8.45 -8.17 14.03
C ALA A 171 7.12 -7.47 13.69
N MET A 172 6.98 -6.82 12.51
CA MET A 172 5.71 -6.22 12.11
C MET A 172 4.63 -7.27 11.80
N ALA A 173 5.01 -8.53 11.54
CA ALA A 173 4.06 -9.61 11.29
C ALA A 173 3.09 -9.82 12.46
N ASP A 174 3.58 -9.68 13.70
CA ASP A 174 2.78 -9.85 14.93
C ASP A 174 1.69 -8.77 15.12
N HIS A 175 1.72 -7.71 14.30
CA HIS A 175 0.79 -6.59 14.35
C HIS A 175 -0.11 -6.51 13.12
N SER A 176 0.03 -7.43 12.17
CA SER A 176 -0.77 -7.40 10.95
C SER A 176 -2.11 -8.10 11.11
N GLU A 177 -3.18 -7.46 10.65
CA GLU A 177 -4.51 -8.07 10.49
C GLU A 177 -4.74 -8.61 9.07
N ALA A 178 -3.73 -8.56 8.20
CA ALA A 178 -3.87 -8.99 6.82
C ALA A 178 -4.11 -10.50 6.72
N ARG A 179 -4.85 -10.93 5.70
CA ARG A 179 -5.16 -12.36 5.48
C ARG A 179 -3.91 -13.22 5.30
N ARG A 180 -2.81 -12.64 4.80
CA ARG A 180 -1.58 -13.35 4.42
C ARG A 180 -0.35 -12.55 4.81
N VAL A 181 0.67 -13.25 5.31
CA VAL A 181 2.02 -12.70 5.49
C VAL A 181 2.95 -13.33 4.46
N ALA A 182 3.68 -12.50 3.73
CA ALA A 182 4.70 -12.90 2.77
C ALA A 182 6.07 -12.40 3.22
N TYR A 183 7.05 -13.30 3.32
CA TYR A 183 8.42 -12.95 3.66
C TYR A 183 9.32 -12.85 2.43
N VAL A 184 10.26 -11.92 2.46
CA VAL A 184 11.35 -11.85 1.48
C VAL A 184 12.67 -12.00 2.23
N THR A 185 13.57 -12.87 1.77
CA THR A 185 14.87 -13.08 2.40
C THR A 185 15.95 -13.36 1.36
N MET A 186 17.16 -12.85 1.61
CA MET A 186 18.36 -13.21 0.88
C MET A 186 19.07 -14.43 1.50
N ASN A 187 18.60 -14.90 2.66
CA ASN A 187 19.15 -16.05 3.37
C ASN A 187 18.29 -17.31 3.14
N PRO A 188 18.71 -18.25 2.27
CA PRO A 188 17.95 -19.48 2.01
C PRO A 188 17.90 -20.44 3.21
N GLN A 189 18.72 -20.18 4.24
CA GLN A 189 18.74 -20.94 5.48
C GLN A 189 17.98 -20.23 6.62
N HIS A 190 17.24 -19.16 6.33
CA HIS A 190 16.51 -18.43 7.37
C HIS A 190 15.45 -19.33 8.03
N GLU A 191 15.69 -19.70 9.29
CA GLU A 191 14.89 -20.73 10.00
C GLU A 191 13.41 -20.36 10.08
N LEU A 192 13.09 -19.12 10.47
CA LEU A 192 11.70 -18.63 10.57
C LEU A 192 10.98 -18.64 9.22
N VAL A 193 11.63 -18.21 8.14
CA VAL A 193 11.04 -18.24 6.79
C VAL A 193 10.78 -19.68 6.35
N ARG A 194 11.69 -20.61 6.64
CA ARG A 194 11.51 -22.04 6.33
C ARG A 194 10.38 -22.68 7.14
N GLU A 195 10.18 -22.28 8.40
CA GLU A 195 9.02 -22.70 9.19
C GLU A 195 7.73 -22.11 8.62
N HIS A 196 7.72 -20.82 8.28
CA HIS A 196 6.59 -20.14 7.65
C HIS A 196 6.13 -20.85 6.36
N ILE A 197 7.08 -21.19 5.48
CA ILE A 197 6.79 -21.96 4.26
C ILE A 197 6.20 -23.34 4.59
N ARG A 198 6.77 -24.05 5.59
CA ARG A 198 6.26 -25.38 6.03
C ARG A 198 4.82 -25.31 6.55
N GLN A 199 4.40 -24.16 7.08
CA GLN A 199 3.03 -23.89 7.51
C GLN A 199 2.11 -23.41 6.37
N GLY A 200 2.59 -23.40 5.12
CA GLY A 200 1.84 -22.95 3.94
C GLY A 200 1.90 -21.44 3.70
N GLY A 201 2.78 -20.73 4.41
CA GLY A 201 3.01 -19.31 4.26
C GLY A 201 3.72 -18.95 2.96
N LEU A 202 3.53 -17.71 2.50
CA LEU A 202 4.18 -17.19 1.30
C LEU A 202 5.59 -16.69 1.64
N ALA A 203 6.56 -17.02 0.80
CA ALA A 203 7.89 -16.44 0.89
C ALA A 203 8.56 -16.37 -0.47
N VAL A 204 9.53 -15.46 -0.60
CA VAL A 204 10.44 -15.36 -1.73
C VAL A 204 11.86 -15.33 -1.18
N GLY A 205 12.66 -16.30 -1.60
CA GLY A 205 14.05 -16.46 -1.20
C GLY A 205 15.02 -16.21 -2.35
N LEU A 206 16.24 -15.76 -2.01
CA LEU A 206 17.38 -15.83 -2.92
C LEU A 206 18.13 -17.14 -2.69
N GLU A 207 18.06 -18.05 -3.65
CA GLU A 207 18.79 -19.32 -3.62
C GLU A 207 20.06 -19.28 -4.47
N GLY A 208 21.09 -20.00 -4.03
CA GLY A 208 22.28 -20.24 -4.84
C GLY A 208 21.99 -21.31 -5.89
N GLY A 209 21.95 -20.93 -7.16
CA GLY A 209 21.86 -21.85 -8.30
C GLY A 209 23.22 -22.18 -8.91
N VAL A 210 23.26 -23.23 -9.73
CA VAL A 210 24.49 -23.73 -10.40
C VAL A 210 25.14 -22.68 -11.32
N ASN A 211 24.34 -21.73 -11.83
CA ASN A 211 24.79 -20.66 -12.74
C ASN A 211 24.62 -19.24 -12.16
N GLY A 212 24.45 -19.11 -10.85
CA GLY A 212 24.19 -17.83 -10.19
C GLY A 212 22.99 -17.87 -9.25
N GLN A 213 22.63 -16.72 -8.70
CA GLN A 213 21.51 -16.63 -7.75
C GLN A 213 20.16 -16.74 -8.49
N MET A 214 19.19 -17.42 -7.87
CA MET A 214 17.82 -17.57 -8.36
C MET A 214 16.83 -17.05 -7.33
N ILE A 215 15.72 -16.47 -7.80
CA ILE A 215 14.59 -16.08 -6.96
C ILE A 215 13.60 -17.24 -6.95
N THR A 216 13.27 -17.75 -5.77
CA THR A 216 12.40 -18.93 -5.57
C THR A 216 11.29 -18.66 -4.58
#